data_AF-A0A179VB89-F1
#
_entry.id   AF-A0A179VB89-F1
#
_cell.length_a   1.000
_cell.length_b   1.000
_cell.length_c   1.000
_cell.angle_alpha   90.00
_cell.angle_beta   90.00
_cell.angle_gamma   90.00
#
_symmetry.space_group_name_H-M   'P 1'
#
loop_
_entity.id
_entity.type
_entity.pdbx_description
1 polymer ?
#
loop_
_entity_poly.entity_id
_entity_poly.type
_entity_poly.pdbx_seq_one_letter_code
_entity_poly.pdbx_strand_id
1 'polypeptide(L)'
;MDSITPPIGYVPLVFSRDTDSFNRWWDSFEFVGDVEDAVAALRADDNSDAVFALSDLMTTVLQLKAPAPVPGWIKVEGLRPGAEIAYVTLDFDPAYDGTGVLDGTKVVVNLHTANRIEGGSHWLAVSSYVSRPHREFRPDEGLTTREALAQIIDAALILINWEVARSDRFLVAARQMQTTS
;
A
#
# COMPACT_ATOMS: atom_id res chain seq x y z
N MET A 1 -2.07 19.61 -7.85
CA MET A 1 -2.45 18.60 -6.85
C MET A 1 -3.53 19.25 -6.01
N ASP A 2 -4.79 18.94 -6.28
CA ASP A 2 -5.92 19.61 -5.63
C ASP A 2 -6.09 19.13 -4.19
N SER A 3 -6.45 20.05 -3.30
CA SER A 3 -6.72 19.82 -1.88
C SER A 3 -7.76 18.72 -1.66
N ILE A 4 -7.40 17.72 -0.84
CA ILE A 4 -8.27 16.61 -0.45
C ILE A 4 -9.25 17.12 0.62
N THR A 5 -10.50 17.40 0.22
CA THR A 5 -11.58 17.63 1.20
C THR A 5 -12.48 16.40 1.26
N PRO A 6 -12.56 15.69 2.39
CA PRO A 6 -13.40 14.51 2.53
C PRO A 6 -14.91 14.86 2.52
N PRO A 7 -15.78 13.93 2.12
CA PRO A 7 -17.23 14.11 2.18
C PRO A 7 -17.71 14.30 3.63
N ILE A 8 -18.75 15.12 3.81
CA ILE A 8 -19.27 15.53 5.12
C ILE A 8 -19.77 14.31 5.91
N GLY A 9 -19.20 14.09 7.11
CA GLY A 9 -19.70 13.14 8.12
C GLY A 9 -18.80 11.92 8.41
N TYR A 10 -17.77 11.65 7.60
CA TYR A 10 -16.85 10.54 7.83
C TYR A 10 -15.39 11.02 7.82
N VAL A 11 -14.58 10.46 8.72
CA VAL A 11 -13.12 10.63 8.67
C VAL A 11 -12.59 9.71 7.55
N PRO A 12 -11.85 10.23 6.56
CA PRO A 12 -11.34 9.40 5.46
C PRO A 12 -10.41 8.31 5.99
N LEU A 13 -10.50 7.14 5.37
CA LEU A 13 -9.59 6.03 5.65
C LEU A 13 -8.22 6.35 5.02
N VAL A 14 -7.17 6.40 5.83
CA VAL A 14 -5.82 6.77 5.38
C VAL A 14 -4.79 5.76 5.87
N PHE A 15 -4.01 5.23 4.94
CA PHE A 15 -2.87 4.36 5.21
C PHE A 15 -1.59 5.18 5.28
N SER A 16 -0.73 4.90 6.26
CA SER A 16 0.56 5.57 6.38
C SER A 16 1.62 4.65 6.98
N ARG A 17 2.88 5.00 6.77
CA ARG A 17 4.01 4.36 7.41
C ARG A 17 4.38 5.12 8.68
N ASP A 18 4.46 4.43 9.80
CA ASP A 18 5.05 4.94 11.03
C ASP A 18 6.57 4.91 10.94
N THR A 19 7.19 6.08 10.76
CA THR A 19 8.64 6.19 10.56
C THR A 19 9.45 5.53 11.67
N ASP A 20 9.10 5.74 12.93
CA ASP A 20 9.88 5.22 14.06
C ASP A 20 9.76 3.70 14.18
N SER A 21 8.55 3.15 14.03
CA SER A 21 8.36 1.70 14.07
C SER A 21 8.95 1.02 12.85
N PHE A 22 8.94 1.67 11.68
CA PHE A 22 9.62 1.17 10.49
C PHE A 22 11.14 1.09 10.72
N ASN A 23 11.74 2.16 11.26
CA ASN A 23 13.17 2.18 11.55
C ASN A 23 13.57 1.09 12.55
N ARG A 24 12.79 0.93 13.63
CA ARG A 24 13.02 -0.15 14.61
C ARG A 24 12.89 -1.54 13.99
N TRP A 25 11.88 -1.75 13.15
CA TRP A 25 11.71 -3.01 12.43
C TRP A 25 12.89 -3.29 11.50
N TRP A 26 13.33 -2.28 10.74
CA TRP A 26 14.46 -2.42 9.83
C TRP A 26 15.74 -2.79 10.58
N ASP A 27 15.99 -2.17 11.73
CA ASP A 27 17.19 -2.46 12.54
C ASP A 27 17.26 -3.92 13.02
N SER A 28 16.11 -4.61 13.09
CA SER A 28 16.02 -6.04 13.42
C SER A 28 15.71 -6.93 12.21
N PHE A 29 15.68 -6.39 11.00
CA PHE A 29 15.26 -7.14 9.81
C PHE A 29 16.42 -7.98 9.28
N GLU A 30 16.22 -9.29 9.17
CA GLU A 30 17.30 -10.23 8.88
C GLU A 30 17.61 -10.37 7.38
N PHE A 31 16.71 -9.90 6.50
CA PHE A 31 16.77 -10.12 5.05
C PHE A 31 17.13 -8.85 4.29
N VAL A 32 18.01 -8.02 4.85
CA VAL A 32 18.45 -6.76 4.22
C VAL A 32 19.07 -7.01 2.84
N GLY A 33 19.83 -8.10 2.66
CA GLY A 33 20.44 -8.44 1.37
C GLY A 33 19.41 -8.67 0.25
N ASP A 34 18.33 -9.41 0.53
CA ASP A 34 17.24 -9.64 -0.42
C ASP A 34 16.61 -8.30 -0.86
N VAL A 35 16.46 -7.36 0.09
CA VAL A 35 15.97 -6.00 -0.21
C VAL A 35 16.98 -5.17 -1.00
N GLU A 36 18.27 -5.30 -0.72
CA GLU A 36 19.35 -4.61 -1.45
C GLU A 36 19.34 -5.01 -2.93
N ASP A 37 19.23 -6.31 -3.22
CA ASP A 37 19.18 -6.84 -4.58
C ASP A 37 17.94 -6.33 -5.32
N ALA A 38 16.76 -6.36 -4.69
CA ALA A 38 15.53 -5.84 -5.28
C ALA A 38 15.61 -4.32 -5.55
N VAL A 39 16.15 -3.54 -4.60
CA VAL A 39 16.35 -2.09 -4.79
C VAL A 39 17.37 -1.81 -5.89
N ALA A 40 18.43 -2.62 -6.02
CA ALA A 40 19.40 -2.49 -7.11
C ALA A 40 18.76 -2.77 -8.47
N ALA A 41 17.91 -3.80 -8.57
CA ALA A 41 17.15 -4.09 -9.78
C ALA A 41 16.21 -2.94 -10.16
N LEU A 42 15.55 -2.30 -9.19
CA LEU A 42 14.68 -1.14 -9.44
C LEU A 42 15.42 0.11 -9.91
N ARG A 43 16.72 0.20 -9.62
CA ARG A 43 17.58 1.29 -10.10
C ARG A 43 18.09 1.04 -11.52
N ALA A 44 18.17 -0.22 -11.94
CA ALA A 44 18.42 -0.55 -13.33
C ALA A 44 17.20 -0.14 -14.16
N ASP A 45 17.41 0.65 -15.21
CA ASP A 45 16.34 1.24 -16.04
C ASP A 45 15.70 0.22 -16.99
N ASP A 46 15.23 -0.90 -16.44
CA ASP A 46 14.53 -1.98 -17.15
C ASP A 46 13.12 -2.18 -16.57
N ASN A 47 12.12 -2.08 -17.44
CA ASN A 47 10.71 -2.15 -17.05
C ASN A 47 10.28 -3.54 -16.57
N SER A 48 10.73 -4.62 -17.22
CA SER A 48 10.31 -5.97 -16.83
C SER A 48 10.91 -6.37 -15.49
N ASP A 49 12.20 -6.09 -15.29
CA ASP A 49 12.90 -6.41 -14.06
C ASP A 49 12.33 -5.60 -12.89
N ALA A 50 11.95 -4.34 -13.12
CA ALA A 50 11.32 -3.51 -12.10
C ALA A 50 9.99 -4.09 -11.59
N VAL A 51 9.13 -4.63 -12.47
CA VAL A 51 7.84 -5.18 -12.03
C VAL A 51 8.05 -6.40 -11.12
N PHE A 52 8.93 -7.31 -11.51
CA PHE A 52 9.22 -8.51 -10.72
C PHE A 52 9.98 -8.16 -9.44
N ALA A 53 10.90 -7.19 -9.49
CA ALA A 53 11.61 -6.71 -8.30
C ALA A 53 10.66 -6.07 -7.28
N LEU A 54 9.63 -5.33 -7.71
CA LEU A 54 8.60 -4.79 -6.80
C LEU A 54 7.79 -5.90 -6.10
N SER A 55 7.38 -6.91 -6.86
CA SER A 55 6.61 -8.04 -6.33
C SER A 55 7.45 -8.87 -5.34
N ASP A 56 8.71 -9.16 -5.69
CA ASP A 56 9.64 -9.86 -4.81
C ASP A 56 9.99 -9.06 -3.55
N LEU A 57 10.13 -7.74 -3.69
CA LEU A 57 10.36 -6.82 -2.57
C LEU A 57 9.22 -6.88 -1.55
N MET A 58 7.96 -6.80 -1.98
CA MET A 58 6.83 -6.90 -1.05
C MET A 58 6.69 -8.30 -0.46
N THR A 59 6.98 -9.33 -1.26
CA THR A 59 7.01 -10.71 -0.76
C THR A 59 8.01 -10.84 0.39
N THR A 60 9.20 -10.27 0.23
CA THR A 60 10.27 -10.27 1.25
C THR A 60 9.91 -9.43 2.48
N VAL A 61 9.37 -8.23 2.29
CA VAL A 61 9.12 -7.26 3.36
C VAL A 61 7.83 -7.55 4.14
N LEU A 62 6.79 -8.08 3.47
CA LEU A 62 5.42 -8.14 4.00
C LEU A 62 4.83 -9.55 4.09
N GLN A 63 5.32 -10.54 3.35
CA GLN A 63 4.62 -11.84 3.21
C GLN A 63 5.40 -13.06 3.72
N LEU A 64 6.68 -13.19 3.38
CA LEU A 64 7.41 -14.43 3.65
C LEU A 64 8.09 -14.48 5.01
N LYS A 65 8.50 -13.34 5.58
CA LYS A 65 9.50 -13.32 6.65
C LYS A 65 9.30 -12.30 7.77
N ALA A 66 8.14 -11.63 7.83
CA ALA A 66 7.73 -10.80 8.97
C ALA A 66 6.84 -11.60 9.93
N PRO A 67 7.03 -11.51 11.26
CA PRO A 67 6.33 -12.37 12.24
C PRO A 67 4.83 -12.10 12.39
N ALA A 68 4.24 -11.16 11.64
CA ALA A 68 2.81 -10.88 11.73
C ALA A 68 2.24 -10.37 10.40
N PRO A 69 0.99 -10.75 10.07
CA PRO A 69 0.24 -10.20 8.93
C PRO A 69 -0.10 -8.70 9.03
N VAL A 70 0.40 -8.03 10.07
CA VAL A 70 0.30 -6.59 10.27
C VAL A 70 1.72 -6.13 10.60
N PRO A 71 2.47 -5.58 9.64
CA PRO A 71 3.69 -4.89 9.98
C PRO A 71 3.31 -3.76 10.94
N GLY A 72 3.81 -3.79 12.18
CA GLY A 72 3.43 -2.82 13.21
C GLY A 72 3.77 -1.35 12.87
N TRP A 73 4.37 -1.13 11.72
CA TRP A 73 4.70 0.16 11.14
C TRP A 73 3.75 0.61 10.01
N ILE A 74 2.78 -0.20 9.57
CA ILE A 74 1.68 0.29 8.74
C ILE A 74 0.53 0.72 9.64
N LYS A 75 0.10 1.97 9.52
CA LYS A 75 -1.01 2.55 10.26
C LYS A 75 -2.21 2.76 9.35
N VAL A 76 -3.40 2.65 9.93
CA VAL A 76 -4.67 2.95 9.25
C VAL A 76 -5.49 3.88 10.16
N GLU A 77 -5.73 5.08 9.67
CA GLU A 77 -6.57 6.10 10.30
C GLU A 77 -7.97 6.11 9.69
N GLY A 78 -8.94 6.72 10.37
CA GLY A 78 -10.33 6.78 9.90
C GLY A 78 -11.17 5.54 10.19
N LEU A 79 -10.61 4.57 10.92
CA LEU A 79 -11.37 3.43 11.42
C LEU A 79 -12.43 3.86 12.44
N ARG A 80 -13.59 3.21 12.39
CA ARG A 80 -14.66 3.40 13.38
C ARG A 80 -14.19 3.03 14.80
N PRO A 81 -14.73 3.65 15.86
CA PRO A 81 -14.43 3.25 17.23
C PRO A 81 -14.62 1.75 17.48
N GLY A 82 -13.63 1.12 18.12
CA GLY A 82 -13.63 -0.31 18.42
C GLY A 82 -13.29 -1.25 17.25
N ALA A 83 -13.05 -0.72 16.04
CA ALA A 83 -12.43 -1.48 14.97
C ALA A 83 -10.90 -1.49 15.14
N GLU A 84 -10.32 -2.68 15.06
CA GLU A 84 -8.89 -2.93 15.12
C GLU A 84 -8.42 -3.56 13.80
N ILE A 85 -7.20 -3.25 13.39
CA ILE A 85 -6.56 -3.91 12.25
C ILE A 85 -6.26 -5.35 12.65
N ALA A 86 -6.87 -6.31 11.94
CA ALA A 86 -6.58 -7.73 12.09
C ALA A 86 -5.49 -8.19 11.12
N TYR A 87 -5.48 -7.62 9.91
CA TYR A 87 -4.56 -7.96 8.82
C TYR A 87 -4.40 -6.75 7.91
N VAL A 88 -3.18 -6.45 7.46
CA VAL A 88 -2.94 -5.50 6.39
C VAL A 88 -1.79 -5.95 5.52
N THR A 89 -2.02 -6.02 4.21
CA THR A 89 -0.94 -6.20 3.23
C THR A 89 -0.92 -5.09 2.21
N LEU A 90 0.28 -4.89 1.68
CA LEU A 90 0.58 -4.08 0.52
C LEU A 90 1.34 -5.00 -0.44
N ASP A 91 1.02 -4.95 -1.73
CA ASP A 91 1.65 -5.79 -2.75
C ASP A 91 1.75 -5.06 -4.10
N PHE A 92 2.60 -5.57 -4.98
CA PHE A 92 2.73 -5.17 -6.37
C PHE A 92 2.49 -6.40 -7.25
N ASP A 93 1.32 -6.45 -7.87
CA ASP A 93 0.97 -7.52 -8.79
C ASP A 93 1.37 -7.14 -10.23
N PRO A 94 2.10 -7.98 -10.97
CA PRO A 94 2.31 -7.76 -12.40
C PRO A 94 0.97 -7.63 -13.14
N ALA A 95 0.84 -6.62 -13.99
CA ALA A 95 -0.34 -6.41 -14.82
C ALA A 95 -0.03 -6.75 -16.27
N TYR A 96 -0.98 -7.41 -16.92
CA TYR A 96 -0.88 -7.83 -18.31
C TYR A 96 -2.05 -7.26 -19.10
N ASP A 97 -1.77 -6.84 -20.33
CA ASP A 97 -2.80 -6.36 -21.24
C ASP A 97 -3.71 -7.49 -21.73
N GLY A 98 -4.69 -7.16 -22.58
CA GLY A 98 -5.62 -8.14 -23.15
C GLY A 98 -4.97 -9.21 -24.03
N THR A 99 -3.68 -9.07 -24.37
CA THR A 99 -2.89 -10.04 -25.15
C THR A 99 -1.96 -10.87 -24.28
N GLY A 100 -1.89 -10.60 -22.97
CA GLY A 100 -1.00 -11.28 -22.04
C GLY A 100 0.41 -10.70 -22.02
N VAL A 101 0.64 -9.51 -22.58
CA VAL A 101 1.94 -8.82 -22.50
C VAL A 101 1.98 -7.99 -21.23
N LEU A 102 3.11 -8.05 -20.51
CA LEU A 102 3.33 -7.26 -19.30
C LEU A 102 3.26 -5.76 -19.65
N ASP A 103 2.31 -5.05 -19.05
CA ASP A 103 2.00 -3.65 -19.38
C ASP A 103 2.06 -2.70 -18.17
N GLY A 104 2.32 -3.22 -16.98
CA GLY A 104 2.45 -2.42 -15.76
C GLY A 104 2.41 -3.26 -14.49
N THR A 105 2.00 -2.64 -13.40
CA THR A 105 1.76 -3.29 -12.12
C THR A 105 0.49 -2.74 -11.47
N LYS A 106 -0.12 -3.52 -10.58
CA LYS A 106 -1.15 -3.05 -9.65
C LYS A 106 -0.54 -2.97 -8.27
N VAL A 107 -0.58 -1.79 -7.67
CA VAL A 107 -0.37 -1.63 -6.24
C VAL A 107 -1.65 -2.06 -5.54
N VAL A 108 -1.59 -3.04 -4.66
CA VAL A 108 -2.76 -3.63 -4.00
C VAL A 108 -2.61 -3.52 -2.50
N VAL A 109 -3.66 -3.06 -1.82
CA VAL A 109 -3.77 -3.14 -0.36
C VAL A 109 -4.98 -3.96 0.03
N ASN A 110 -4.77 -4.89 0.95
CA ASN A 110 -5.84 -5.63 1.61
C ASN A 110 -5.86 -5.25 3.09
N LEU A 111 -7.02 -4.86 3.60
CA LEU A 111 -7.23 -4.52 4.99
C LEU A 111 -8.36 -5.36 5.56
N HIS A 112 -8.07 -6.14 6.61
CA HIS A 112 -9.09 -6.77 7.41
C HIS A 112 -9.17 -6.08 8.76
N THR A 113 -10.38 -5.74 9.16
CA THR A 113 -10.65 -5.19 10.49
C THR A 113 -11.55 -6.14 11.26
N ALA A 114 -11.33 -6.22 12.57
CA ALA A 114 -12.24 -6.87 13.49
C ALA A 114 -12.80 -5.80 14.42
N ASN A 115 -14.13 -5.77 14.62
CA ASN A 115 -14.74 -4.90 15.60
C ASN A 115 -15.14 -5.72 16.84
N ARG A 116 -14.51 -5.43 17.96
CA ARG A 116 -14.73 -6.15 19.23
C ARG A 116 -16.01 -5.72 19.96
N ILE A 117 -16.56 -4.56 19.62
CA ILE A 117 -17.74 -3.97 20.26
C ILE A 117 -19.03 -4.52 19.64
N GLU A 118 -19.14 -4.45 18.32
CA GLU A 118 -20.35 -4.85 17.60
C GLU A 118 -20.34 -6.31 17.16
N GLY A 119 -19.17 -6.95 17.17
CA GLY A 119 -18.98 -8.27 16.59
C GLY A 119 -19.03 -8.20 15.07
N GLY A 120 -17.92 -8.50 14.40
CA GLY A 120 -17.89 -8.55 12.94
C GLY A 120 -16.49 -8.33 12.38
N SER A 121 -16.26 -8.89 11.21
CA SER A 121 -15.08 -8.62 10.40
C SER A 121 -15.48 -7.90 9.12
N HIS A 122 -14.67 -6.92 8.72
CA HIS A 122 -14.82 -6.24 7.46
C HIS A 122 -13.53 -6.35 6.67
N TRP A 123 -13.68 -6.52 5.36
CA TRP A 123 -12.57 -6.60 4.43
C TRP A 123 -12.70 -5.50 3.38
N LEU A 124 -11.58 -4.82 3.15
CA LEU A 124 -11.38 -3.87 2.07
C LEU A 124 -10.21 -4.35 1.20
N ALA A 125 -10.40 -4.37 -0.10
CA ALA A 125 -9.33 -4.54 -1.09
C ALA A 125 -9.33 -3.33 -2.03
N VAL A 126 -8.18 -2.67 -2.16
CA VAL A 126 -8.01 -1.48 -3.00
C VAL A 126 -6.81 -1.72 -3.90
N SER A 127 -6.93 -1.36 -5.18
CA SER A 127 -5.83 -1.48 -6.13
C SER A 127 -5.72 -0.27 -7.03
N SER A 128 -4.49 0.18 -7.29
CA SER A 128 -4.18 1.23 -8.27
C SER A 128 -3.24 0.70 -9.34
N TYR A 129 -3.56 0.92 -10.61
CA TYR A 129 -2.75 0.48 -11.74
C TYR A 129 -1.68 1.54 -12.09
N VAL A 130 -0.46 1.08 -12.35
CA VAL A 130 0.69 1.89 -12.73
C VAL A 130 1.30 1.34 -14.02
N SER A 131 1.24 2.14 -15.09
CA SER A 131 1.72 1.73 -16.44
C SER A 131 3.25 1.79 -16.61
N ARG A 132 3.97 2.54 -15.77
CA ARG A 132 5.43 2.68 -15.83
C ARG A 132 6.05 2.53 -14.43
N PRO A 133 5.99 1.33 -13.83
CA PRO A 133 6.49 1.10 -12.48
C PRO A 133 7.98 1.46 -12.31
N HIS A 134 8.81 1.19 -13.31
CA HIS A 134 10.25 1.57 -13.34
C HIS A 134 10.50 3.08 -13.29
N ARG A 135 9.47 3.93 -13.45
CA ARG A 135 9.59 5.39 -13.25
C ARG A 135 9.00 5.82 -11.94
N GLU A 136 7.83 5.27 -11.59
CA GLU A 136 7.08 5.66 -10.40
C GLU A 136 7.75 5.18 -9.10
N PHE A 137 8.33 3.98 -9.12
CA PHE A 137 8.92 3.34 -7.94
C PHE A 137 10.44 3.21 -8.02
N ARG A 138 11.08 3.90 -8.97
CA ARG A 138 12.53 3.98 -9.02
C ARG A 138 13.02 4.82 -7.84
N PRO A 139 13.85 4.27 -6.94
CA PRO A 139 14.35 5.04 -5.82
C PRO A 139 15.28 6.16 -6.27
N ASP A 140 15.25 7.27 -5.55
CA ASP A 140 16.17 8.38 -5.81
C ASP A 140 17.64 7.95 -5.66
N GLU A 141 18.50 8.61 -6.43
CA GLU A 141 19.94 8.41 -6.34
C GLU A 141 20.48 8.86 -4.98
N GLY A 142 21.44 8.11 -4.44
CA GLY A 142 22.08 8.43 -3.17
C GLY A 142 21.33 7.99 -1.91
N LEU A 143 20.08 7.51 -2.03
CA LEU A 143 19.38 6.90 -0.90
C LEU A 143 20.05 5.60 -0.45
N THR A 144 20.12 5.39 0.86
CA THR A 144 20.40 4.07 1.42
C THR A 144 19.27 3.10 1.06
N THR A 145 19.51 1.79 1.14
CA THR A 145 18.49 0.77 0.88
C THR A 145 17.25 0.93 1.76
N ARG A 146 17.45 1.30 3.04
CA ARG A 146 16.37 1.59 3.99
C ARG A 146 15.49 2.75 3.50
N GLU A 147 16.12 3.85 3.09
CA GLU A 147 15.43 5.05 2.60
C GLU A 147 14.74 4.79 1.27
N ALA A 148 15.37 4.01 0.38
CA ALA A 148 14.78 3.58 -0.88
C ALA A 148 13.52 2.73 -0.66
N LEU A 149 13.56 1.75 0.26
CA LEU A 149 12.39 0.96 0.63
C LEU A 149 11.29 1.85 1.22
N ALA A 150 11.64 2.75 2.13
CA ALA A 150 10.70 3.70 2.71
C ALA A 150 10.01 4.55 1.64
N GLN A 151 10.76 5.06 0.66
CA GLN A 151 10.24 5.82 -0.47
C GLN A 151 9.26 5.00 -1.32
N ILE A 152 9.61 3.76 -1.66
CA ILE A 152 8.75 2.86 -2.45
C ILE A 152 7.43 2.61 -1.71
N ILE A 153 7.48 2.30 -0.42
CA ILE A 153 6.29 2.08 0.41
C ILE A 153 5.43 3.35 0.47
N ASP A 154 6.03 4.51 0.74
CA ASP A 154 5.30 5.76 0.86
C ASP A 154 4.62 6.15 -0.47
N ALA A 155 5.31 5.96 -1.61
CA ALA A 155 4.75 6.17 -2.94
C ALA A 155 3.55 5.23 -3.19
N ALA A 156 3.67 3.96 -2.81
CA ALA A 156 2.59 2.98 -2.94
C ALA A 156 1.36 3.36 -2.08
N LEU A 157 1.59 3.76 -0.83
CA LEU A 157 0.51 4.19 0.08
C LEU A 157 -0.17 5.47 -0.40
N ILE A 158 0.56 6.41 -1.02
CA ILE A 158 -0.03 7.60 -1.66
C ILE A 158 -1.02 7.19 -2.76
N LEU A 159 -0.66 6.25 -3.62
CA LEU A 159 -1.54 5.76 -4.69
C LEU A 159 -2.79 5.08 -4.13
N ILE A 160 -2.64 4.28 -3.09
CA ILE A 160 -3.76 3.60 -2.42
C ILE A 160 -4.70 4.62 -1.75
N ASN A 161 -4.16 5.58 -1.01
CA ASN A 161 -4.96 6.63 -0.37
C ASN A 161 -5.74 7.45 -1.38
N TRP A 162 -5.13 7.75 -2.54
CA TRP A 162 -5.82 8.42 -3.62
C TRP A 162 -7.00 7.59 -4.16
N GLU A 163 -6.80 6.29 -4.33
CA GLU A 163 -7.85 5.38 -4.83
C GLU A 163 -8.98 5.17 -3.81
N VAL A 164 -8.66 5.09 -2.51
CA VAL A 164 -9.66 5.09 -1.42
C VAL A 164 -10.50 6.36 -1.47
N ALA A 165 -9.85 7.53 -1.47
CA ALA A 165 -10.55 8.81 -1.50
C ALA A 165 -11.37 9.00 -2.79
N ARG A 166 -10.90 8.47 -3.93
CA ARG A 166 -11.65 8.46 -5.19
C ARG A 166 -12.89 7.58 -5.09
N SER A 167 -12.76 6.38 -4.55
CA SER A 167 -13.85 5.43 -4.36
C SER A 167 -14.92 5.97 -3.40
N ASP A 168 -14.51 6.57 -2.28
CA ASP A 168 -15.42 7.20 -1.33
C ASP A 168 -16.22 8.34 -1.96
N ARG A 169 -15.56 9.23 -2.72
CA ARG A 169 -16.24 10.30 -3.44
C ARG A 169 -17.24 9.78 -4.46
N PHE A 170 -16.88 8.73 -5.21
CA PHE A 170 -17.80 8.10 -6.15
C PHE A 170 -19.01 7.52 -5.42
N LEU A 171 -18.81 6.78 -4.32
CA LEU A 171 -19.90 6.17 -3.56
C LEU A 171 -20.86 7.23 -2.98
N VAL A 172 -20.31 8.33 -2.44
CA VAL A 172 -21.12 9.44 -1.92
C VAL A 172 -21.90 10.16 -3.02
N ALA A 173 -21.29 10.35 -4.20
CA ALA A 173 -21.96 11.00 -5.33
C ALA A 173 -23.01 10.09 -6.00
N ALA A 174 -22.76 8.79 -6.07
CA ALA A 174 -23.61 7.83 -6.78
C ALA A 174 -24.78 7.31 -5.93
N ARG A 175 -24.69 7.35 -4.60
CA ARG A 175 -25.72 6.85 -3.70
C ARG A 175 -26.50 8.00 -3.07
N GLN A 176 -27.82 7.95 -3.16
CA GLN A 176 -28.68 8.83 -2.38
C GLN A 176 -28.59 8.41 -0.90
N MET A 177 -28.19 9.32 -0.02
CA MET A 177 -28.32 9.09 1.41
C MET A 177 -29.81 8.97 1.75
N GLN A 178 -30.25 7.81 2.24
CA GLN A 178 -31.56 7.72 2.87
C GLN A 178 -31.50 8.51 4.18
N THR A 179 -32.01 9.73 4.17
CA THR A 179 -32.31 10.45 5.42
C THR A 179 -33.55 9.79 6.01
N THR A 180 -33.37 9.02 7.09
CA THR A 180 -34.48 8.50 7.90
C THR A 180 -35.33 9.70 8.37
N SER A 181 -36.61 9.70 7.98
CA SER A 181 -37.64 10.63 8.47
C SER A 181 -38.31 10.07 9.71
#